data_AF-A0A3M0NLI7-F1
#
_entry.id   AF-A0A3M0NLI7-F1
#
_cell.length_a   1.000
_cell.length_b   1.000
_cell.length_c   1.000
_cell.angle_alpha   90.00
_cell.angle_beta   90.00
_cell.angle_gamma   90.00
#
_symmetry.space_group_name_H-M   'P 1'
#
loop_
_entity.id
_entity.type
_entity.pdbx_description
1 polymer ?
#
loop_
_entity_poly.entity_id
_entity_poly.type
_entity_poly.pdbx_seq_one_letter_code
_entity_poly.pdbx_strand_id
1 'polypeptide(L)'
;MSGGQRQKIVLARALIHQSRIILVDEGTSAIDEQATIKILRKIMATDASVIFIAHNLNPEMKQLFDYELHFFRNNNKIKANIIANIAI
;
A
#
# COMPACT_ATOMS: atom_id res chain seq x y z
N MET A 1 7.95 18.77 -4.18
CA MET A 1 8.12 17.34 -4.51
C MET A 1 6.75 16.76 -4.78
N SER A 2 6.52 16.16 -5.95
CA SER A 2 5.25 15.46 -6.21
C SER A 2 5.16 14.19 -5.35
N GLY A 3 3.95 13.66 -5.11
CA GLY A 3 3.81 12.40 -4.38
C GLY A 3 4.54 11.23 -5.06
N GLY A 4 4.60 11.25 -6.39
CA GLY A 4 5.42 10.33 -7.20
C GLY A 4 6.90 10.34 -6.88
N GLN A 5 7.46 11.51 -6.61
CA GLN A 5 8.87 11.63 -6.22
C GLN A 5 9.07 11.10 -4.79
N ARG A 6 8.14 11.41 -3.87
CA ARG A 6 8.22 10.96 -2.48
C ARG A 6 8.18 9.43 -2.37
N GLN A 7 7.29 8.77 -3.11
CA GLN A 7 7.22 7.30 -3.10
C GLN A 7 8.45 6.62 -3.72
N LYS A 8 9.00 7.16 -4.82
CA LYS A 8 10.24 6.63 -5.40
C LYS A 8 11.43 6.75 -4.44
N ILE A 9 11.49 7.84 -3.67
CA ILE A 9 12.53 8.02 -2.63
C ILE A 9 12.32 7.01 -1.50
N VAL A 10 11.08 6.80 -1.05
CA VAL A 10 10.77 5.79 -0.02
C VAL A 10 11.15 4.39 -0.52
N LEU A 11 10.83 4.05 -1.78
CA LEU A 11 11.24 2.79 -2.41
C LEU A 11 12.76 2.64 -2.43
N ALA A 12 13.48 3.64 -2.95
CA ALA A 12 14.93 3.61 -3.01
C ALA A 12 15.54 3.42 -1.61
N ARG A 13 15.02 4.11 -0.60
CA ARG A 13 15.44 3.95 0.79
C ARG A 13 15.14 2.56 1.34
N ALA A 14 13.96 2.02 1.08
CA ALA A 14 13.57 0.69 1.54
C ALA A 14 14.46 -0.41 0.93
N LEU A 15 14.78 -0.29 -0.36
CA LEU A 15 15.68 -1.21 -1.07
C LEU A 15 17.12 -1.12 -0.55
N ILE A 16 17.64 0.10 -0.36
CA ILE A 16 19.01 0.33 0.14
C ILE A 16 19.18 -0.24 1.55
N HIS A 17 18.17 -0.07 2.42
CA HIS A 17 18.25 -0.47 3.81
C HIS A 17 17.72 -1.89 4.09
N GLN A 18 17.30 -2.64 3.06
CA GLN A 18 16.67 -3.95 3.21
C GLN A 18 15.58 -3.95 4.29
N SER A 19 14.74 -2.91 4.25
CA SER A 19 13.71 -2.70 5.28
C SER A 19 12.75 -3.89 5.30
N ARG A 20 12.60 -4.53 6.47
CA ARG A 20 11.64 -5.64 6.64
C ARG A 20 10.18 -5.18 6.64
N ILE A 21 9.93 -3.90 6.91
CA ILE A 21 8.59 -3.31 6.95
C ILE A 21 8.59 -1.99 6.20
N ILE A 22 7.61 -1.79 5.33
CA ILE A 22 7.40 -0.57 4.55
C ILE A 22 5.99 -0.05 4.80
N LEU A 23 5.89 1.16 5.36
CA LEU A 23 4.62 1.86 5.54
C LEU A 23 4.46 2.93 4.47
N VAL A 24 3.38 2.84 3.70
CA VAL A 24 3.02 3.84 2.68
C VAL A 24 1.72 4.50 3.11
N ASP A 25 1.81 5.78 3.46
CA ASP A 25 0.66 6.60 3.80
C ASP A 25 0.23 7.45 2.59
N GLU A 26 -1.08 7.64 2.43
CA GLU A 26 -1.70 8.35 1.30
C GLU A 26 -1.19 7.90 -0.09
N GLY A 27 -1.07 6.59 -0.30
CA GLY A 27 -0.38 6.04 -1.47
C GLY A 27 -1.02 6.33 -2.84
N THR A 28 -2.24 6.85 -2.87
CA THR A 28 -3.04 7.09 -4.09
C THR A 28 -3.35 8.56 -4.39
N SER A 29 -3.08 9.49 -3.47
CA SER A 29 -3.54 10.89 -3.59
C SER A 29 -2.73 11.76 -4.56
N ALA A 30 -1.54 11.31 -4.98
CA ALA A 30 -0.57 12.17 -5.66
C ALA A 30 0.19 11.51 -6.83
N ILE A 31 -0.29 10.37 -7.32
CA ILE A 31 0.33 9.57 -8.39
C ILE A 31 -0.73 9.03 -9.36
N ASP A 32 -0.37 8.96 -10.64
CA ASP A 32 -1.06 8.16 -11.65
C ASP A 32 -1.12 6.68 -11.24
N GLU A 33 -2.32 6.15 -11.10
CA GLU A 33 -2.65 4.81 -10.58
C GLU A 33 -1.72 3.69 -11.11
N GLN A 34 -1.41 3.73 -12.40
CA GLN A 34 -0.52 2.77 -13.07
C GLN A 34 0.92 2.82 -12.56
N ALA A 35 1.45 4.02 -12.30
CA ALA A 35 2.78 4.18 -11.73
C ALA A 35 2.86 3.65 -10.30
N THR A 36 1.80 3.81 -9.48
CA THR A 36 1.71 3.23 -8.14
C THR A 36 1.72 1.71 -8.18
N ILE A 37 0.93 1.09 -9.06
CA ILE A 37 0.91 -0.37 -9.25
C ILE A 37 2.30 -0.90 -9.62
N LYS A 38 3.00 -0.23 -10.55
CA LYS A 38 4.36 -0.60 -10.95
C LYS A 38 5.36 -0.52 -9.79
N ILE A 39 5.23 0.49 -8.93
CA ILE A 39 6.06 0.63 -7.73
C ILE A 39 5.75 -0.48 -6.73
N LEU A 40 4.47 -0.72 -6.42
CA LEU A 40 4.04 -1.76 -5.48
C LEU A 40 4.53 -3.13 -5.92
N ARG A 41 4.38 -3.51 -7.20
CA ARG A 41 4.89 -4.79 -7.72
C ARG A 41 6.39 -4.99 -7.48
N LYS A 42 7.19 -3.92 -7.55
CA LYS A 42 8.63 -4.00 -7.25
C LYS A 42 8.91 -4.19 -5.77
N ILE A 43 8.08 -3.62 -4.90
CA ILE A 43 8.21 -3.78 -3.45
C ILE A 43 7.81 -5.20 -3.05
N MET A 44 6.69 -5.70 -3.58
CA MET A 44 6.19 -7.04 -3.28
C MET A 44 7.11 -8.17 -3.78
N ALA A 45 8.05 -7.87 -4.67
CA ALA A 45 9.11 -8.79 -5.08
C ALA A 45 10.27 -8.89 -4.08
N THR A 46 10.20 -8.18 -2.95
CA THR A 46 11.17 -8.24 -1.85
C THR A 46 10.57 -8.93 -0.63
N ASP A 47 11.40 -9.33 0.34
CA ASP A 47 10.93 -9.95 1.59
C ASP A 47 10.33 -8.94 2.60
N ALA A 48 10.04 -7.72 2.15
CA ALA A 48 9.49 -6.67 3.01
C ALA A 48 7.97 -6.83 3.16
N SER A 49 7.49 -6.77 4.40
CA SER A 49 6.06 -6.62 4.66
C SER A 49 5.61 -5.18 4.38
N VAL A 50 4.55 -5.02 3.59
CA VAL A 50 4.05 -3.70 3.19
C VAL A 50 2.71 -3.41 3.84
N ILE A 51 2.63 -2.25 4.50
CA ILE A 51 1.37 -1.68 4.99
C ILE A 51 1.06 -0.47 4.12
N PHE A 52 -0.06 -0.52 3.41
CA PHE A 52 -0.47 0.53 2.48
C PHE A 52 -1.79 1.14 2.92
N ILE A 53 -1.78 2.45 3.20
CA ILE A 53 -2.96 3.21 3.62
C ILE A 53 -3.45 4.01 2.42
N ALA A 54 -4.70 3.79 2.04
CA ALA A 54 -5.36 4.46 0.93
C ALA A 54 -6.84 4.69 1.21
N HIS A 55 -7.39 5.78 0.67
CA HIS A 55 -8.82 6.08 0.75
C HIS A 55 -9.65 5.30 -0.28
N ASN A 56 -9.02 4.94 -1.41
CA ASN A 56 -9.65 4.14 -2.45
C ASN A 56 -8.59 3.23 -3.06
N LEU A 57 -8.91 1.94 -3.19
CA LEU A 57 -8.07 0.94 -3.84
C LEU A 57 -8.88 0.37 -5.00
N ASN A 58 -8.30 0.40 -6.20
CA ASN A 58 -8.91 -0.25 -7.34
C ASN A 58 -8.79 -1.79 -7.23
N PRO A 59 -9.53 -2.57 -8.04
CA PRO A 59 -9.48 -4.03 -7.99
C PRO A 59 -8.08 -4.61 -8.22
N GLU A 60 -7.29 -4.04 -9.13
CA GLU A 60 -5.93 -4.54 -9.44
C GLU A 60 -4.97 -4.35 -8.25
N MET A 61 -5.04 -3.21 -7.56
CA MET A 61 -4.22 -2.92 -6.37
C MET A 61 -4.59 -3.86 -5.23
N LYS A 62 -5.88 -4.13 -5.02
CA LYS A 62 -6.33 -5.04 -3.96
C LYS A 62 -5.71 -6.42 -4.09
N GLN A 63 -5.58 -6.92 -5.32
CA GLN A 63 -4.98 -8.23 -5.60
C GLN A 63 -3.47 -8.31 -5.27
N LEU A 64 -2.80 -7.16 -5.06
CA LEU A 64 -1.39 -7.14 -4.68
C LEU A 64 -1.17 -7.35 -3.18
N PHE A 65 -2.22 -7.30 -2.36
CA PHE A 65 -2.11 -7.39 -0.90
C PHE A 65 -2.79 -8.65 -0.40
N ASP A 66 -2.17 -9.33 0.56
CA ASP A 66 -2.73 -10.54 1.19
C ASP A 66 -3.98 -10.26 2.03
N TYR A 67 -4.05 -9.06 2.63
CA TYR A 67 -5.13 -8.66 3.52
C TYR A 67 -5.58 -7.22 3.25
N GLU A 68 -6.89 -7.00 3.27
CA GLU A 68 -7.52 -5.69 3.23
C GLU A 68 -8.21 -5.38 4.56
N LEU A 69 -7.84 -4.27 5.21
CA LEU A 69 -8.45 -3.81 6.47
C LEU A 69 -9.37 -2.62 6.21
N HIS A 70 -10.67 -2.83 6.43
CA HIS A 70 -11.71 -1.80 6.23
C HIS A 70 -12.06 -1.17 7.57
N PHE A 71 -11.59 0.05 7.80
CA PHE A 71 -11.94 0.81 9.00
C PHE A 71 -13.22 1.61 8.80
N PHE A 72 -14.15 1.51 9.75
CA PHE A 72 -15.38 2.29 9.74
C PHE A 72 -15.74 2.75 11.16
N ARG A 73 -16.45 3.87 11.26
CA ARG A 73 -16.91 4.42 12.54
C ARG A 73 -18.37 4.02 12.78
N ASN A 74 -18.65 3.47 13.97
CA ASN A 74 -20.00 3.12 14.43
C ASN A 74 -20.15 3.57 15.89
N ASN A 75 -21.10 4.48 16.16
CA ASN A 75 -21.39 5.02 17.50
C ASN A 75 -20.13 5.45 18.27
N ASN A 76 -19.33 6.33 17.68
CA ASN A 76 -18.03 6.81 18.19
C ASN A 76 -16.93 5.75 18.38
N LYS A 77 -17.18 4.48 18.06
CA LYS A 77 -16.15 3.43 18.06
C LYS A 77 -15.62 3.21 16.65
N ILE A 78 -14.30 3.04 16.52
CA ILE A 78 -13.68 2.57 15.27
C ILE A 78 -13.76 1.05 15.30
N LYS A 79 -14.29 0.48 14.22
CA LYS A 79 -14.30 -0.96 13.96
C LYS A 79 -13.51 -1.23 12.68
N ALA A 80 -13.01 -2.45 12.55
CA ALA A 80 -12.32 -2.91 11.35
C ALA A 80 -12.90 -4.25 10.90
N ASN A 81 -13.07 -4.42 9.60
CA ASN A 81 -13.27 -5.73 8.97
C ASN A 81 -11.98 -6.13 8.26
N ILE A 82 -11.63 -7.41 8.33
CA ILE A 82 -10.47 -7.98 7.64
C ILE A 82 -10.97 -8.86 6.51
N ILE A 83 -10.44 -8.66 5.32
CA ILE A 83 -10.68 -9.50 4.14
C ILE A 83 -9.33 -10.11 3.76
N ALA A 84 -9.26 -11.43 3.67
CA ALA A 84 -8.10 -12.11 3.11
C ALA A 84 -8.27 -12.20 1.58
N ASN A 85 -7.29 -11.71 0.84
CA ASN A 85 -7.24 -11.84 -0.60
C ASN A 85 -6.48 -13.11 -0.94
N ILE A 86 -7.22 -14.18 -1.19
CA ILE A 86 -6.64 -15.41 -1.70
C ILE A 86 -6.39 -15.16 -3.19
N ALA A 87 -5.11 -14.99 -3.56
CA ALA A 87 -4.72 -15.06 -4.95
C ALA A 87 -5.03 -16.48 -5.45
N ILE A 88 -5.98 -16.59 -6.39
CA ILE A 88 -6.28 -17.84 -7.13
C ILE A 88 -5.22 -18.01 -8.21
#